data_AF-A0A0M0BVX5-F1
#
_entry.id   AF-A0A0M0BVX5-F1
#
_cell.length_a   1.000
_cell.length_b   1.000
_cell.length_c   1.000
_cell.angle_alpha   90.00
_cell.angle_beta   90.00
_cell.angle_gamma   90.00
#
_symmetry.space_group_name_H-M   'P 1'
#
loop_
_entity.id
_entity.type
_entity.pdbx_description
1 polymer ?
#
loop_
_entity_poly.entity_id
_entity_poly.type
_entity_poly.pdbx_seq_one_letter_code
_entity_poly.pdbx_strand_id
1 'polypeptide(L)'
;MMRRLYFQRDSERGVKRTYEWLANELEELREALEGSKKEAAKKEFADVIAWLASLANITGIDLESAATKKYNGKCPKCKQAPCQCNF
;
A
#
# COMPACT_ATOMS: atom_id res chain seq x y z
N MET A 1 11.66 -2.41 5.61
CA MET A 1 11.97 -0.98 5.80
C MET A 1 11.08 -0.36 6.88
N MET A 2 9.78 -0.17 6.64
CA MET A 2 8.87 0.53 7.57
C MET A 2 8.85 -0.01 9.00
N ARG A 3 8.86 -1.34 9.16
CA ARG A 3 8.91 -1.97 10.49
C ARG A 3 10.08 -1.49 11.35
N ARG A 4 11.26 -1.28 10.76
CA ARG A 4 12.46 -0.87 11.50
C ARG A 4 12.38 0.59 11.95
N LEU A 5 11.70 1.44 11.19
CA LEU A 5 11.65 2.88 11.41
C LEU A 5 10.47 3.28 12.31
N TYR A 6 9.30 2.65 12.13
CA TYR A 6 8.04 3.19 12.63
C TYR A 6 7.23 2.24 13.51
N PHE A 7 7.62 0.96 13.63
CA PHE A 7 6.78 -0.05 14.28
C PHE A 7 6.35 0.30 15.69
N GLN A 8 7.25 0.82 16.53
CA GLN A 8 6.89 1.19 17.91
C GLN A 8 5.83 2.29 17.93
N ARG A 9 6.10 3.41 17.24
CA ARG A 9 5.18 4.55 17.12
C ARG A 9 3.83 4.14 16.50
N ASP A 10 3.86 3.28 15.49
CA ASP A 10 2.66 2.80 14.82
C ASP A 10 1.84 1.86 15.72
N SER A 11 2.52 1.05 16.53
CA SER A 11 1.87 0.16 17.51
C SER A 11 1.18 0.97 18.61
N GLU A 12 1.84 2.02 19.10
CA GLU A 12 1.26 2.96 20.07
C GLU A 12 0.06 3.72 19.47
N ARG A 13 0.14 4.14 18.20
CA ARG A 13 -0.97 4.77 17.48
C ARG A 13 -2.16 3.83 17.29
N GLY A 14 -1.89 2.55 17.10
CA GLY A 14 -2.89 1.50 16.92
C GLY A 14 -3.44 1.38 15.49
N VAL A 15 -4.19 0.29 15.26
CA VAL A 15 -4.70 -0.11 13.94
C VAL A 15 -5.63 0.94 13.33
N LYS A 16 -6.64 1.38 14.09
CA LYS A 16 -7.68 2.30 13.59
C LYS A 16 -7.06 3.60 13.06
N ARG A 17 -6.25 4.27 13.89
CA ARG A 17 -5.61 5.55 13.51
C ARG A 17 -4.57 5.38 12.42
N THR A 18 -3.86 4.25 12.37
CA THR A 18 -2.91 3.97 11.27
C THR A 18 -3.65 3.73 9.95
N TYR A 19 -4.83 3.11 9.98
CA TYR A 19 -5.71 3.04 8.81
C TYR A 19 -6.24 4.42 8.39
N GLU A 20 -6.63 5.28 9.34
CA GLU A 20 -7.05 6.66 9.04
C GLU A 20 -5.94 7.45 8.33
N TRP A 21 -4.67 7.30 8.75
CA TRP A 21 -3.54 7.86 8.02
C TRP A 21 -3.44 7.30 6.60
N LEU A 22 -3.47 5.97 6.41
CA LEU A 22 -3.47 5.37 5.08
C LEU A 22 -4.62 5.90 4.19
N ALA A 23 -5.81 6.11 4.74
CA ALA A 23 -6.94 6.66 4.00
C ALA A 23 -6.69 8.11 3.55
N ASN A 24 -6.04 8.93 4.37
CA ASN A 24 -5.65 10.28 4.00
C ASN A 24 -4.63 10.28 2.85
N GLU A 25 -3.62 9.40 2.89
CA GLU A 25 -2.62 9.32 1.81
C GLU A 25 -3.23 8.85 0.47
N LEU A 26 -4.28 8.02 0.53
CA LEU A 26 -5.05 7.66 -0.66
C LEU A 26 -5.82 8.85 -1.23
N GLU A 27 -6.31 9.74 -0.37
CA GLU A 27 -6.96 11.00 -0.75
C GLU A 27 -5.95 11.97 -1.38
N GLU A 28 -4.79 12.17 -0.76
CA GLU A 28 -3.69 12.98 -1.33
C GLU A 28 -3.21 12.42 -2.67
N LEU A 29 -3.10 11.09 -2.80
CA LEU A 29 -2.79 10.45 -4.07
C LEU A 29 -3.86 10.73 -5.13
N ARG A 30 -5.16 10.71 -4.77
CA ARG A 30 -6.24 11.06 -5.70
C ARG A 30 -6.07 12.48 -6.22
N GLU A 31 -5.91 13.45 -5.31
CA GLU A 31 -5.71 14.85 -5.66
C GLU A 31 -4.45 15.05 -6.54
N ALA A 32 -3.36 14.37 -6.22
CA ALA A 32 -2.12 14.45 -6.99
C ALA A 32 -2.24 13.86 -8.41
N LEU A 33 -3.11 12.86 -8.60
CA LEU A 33 -3.41 12.27 -9.91
C LEU A 33 -4.36 13.12 -10.76
N GLU A 34 -5.25 13.90 -10.13
CA GLU A 34 -6.08 14.89 -10.81
C GLU A 34 -5.25 16.10 -11.27
N GLY A 35 -4.16 16.40 -10.54
CA GLY A 35 -3.17 17.37 -10.95
C GLY A 35 -2.29 16.91 -12.12
N SER A 36 -1.73 17.85 -12.87
CA SER A 36 -0.79 17.59 -13.97
C SER A 36 0.68 17.41 -13.53
N LYS A 37 0.93 17.19 -12.22
CA LYS A 37 2.28 17.12 -11.62
C LYS A 37 2.67 15.68 -11.27
N LYS A 38 3.36 15.01 -12.20
CA LYS A 38 3.87 13.64 -12.03
C LYS A 38 4.72 13.43 -10.76
N GLU A 39 5.49 14.44 -10.33
CA GLU A 39 6.31 14.33 -9.12
C GLU A 39 5.48 14.30 -7.83
N ALA A 40 4.34 14.99 -7.80
CA ALA A 40 3.42 14.92 -6.65
C ALA A 40 2.84 13.50 -6.54
N ALA A 41 2.33 12.94 -7.64
CA ALA A 41 1.80 11.57 -7.63
C ALA A 41 2.85 10.54 -7.20
N LYS A 42 4.10 10.67 -7.64
CA LYS A 42 5.20 9.79 -7.20
C LYS A 42 5.42 9.82 -5.69
N LYS A 43 5.37 11.01 -5.08
CA LYS A 43 5.48 11.17 -3.63
C LYS A 43 4.34 10.44 -2.94
N GLU A 44 3.09 10.68 -3.35
CA GLU A 44 1.95 10.06 -2.67
C GLU A 44 1.86 8.55 -2.90
N PHE A 45 2.36 8.03 -4.03
CA PHE A 45 2.55 6.58 -4.19
C PHE A 45 3.52 5.99 -3.16
N ALA A 46 4.59 6.73 -2.83
CA ALA A 46 5.56 6.31 -1.81
C ALA A 46 4.96 6.37 -0.40
N ASP A 47 4.14 7.38 -0.11
CA ASP A 47 3.47 7.53 1.18
C ASP A 47 2.39 6.44 1.37
N VAL A 48 1.59 6.13 0.35
CA VAL A 48 0.61 5.02 0.39
C VAL A 48 1.27 3.67 0.68
N ILE A 49 2.38 3.33 0.01
CA ILE A 49 3.06 2.05 0.27
C ILE A 49 3.71 2.04 1.67
N ALA A 50 4.20 3.18 2.16
CA ALA A 50 4.75 3.30 3.51
C ALA A 50 3.69 3.01 4.57
N TRP A 51 2.52 3.66 4.46
CA TRP A 51 1.43 3.50 5.42
C TRP A 51 0.73 2.14 5.32
N LEU A 52 0.60 1.56 4.13
CA LEU A 52 0.12 0.20 3.96
C LEU A 52 1.05 -0.81 4.65
N ALA A 53 2.36 -0.65 4.48
CA ALA A 53 3.35 -1.49 5.16
C ALA A 53 3.33 -1.27 6.67
N SER A 54 3.16 -0.04 7.17
CA SER A 54 2.99 0.23 8.61
C SER A 54 1.76 -0.48 9.18
N LEU A 55 0.62 -0.40 8.50
CA LEU A 55 -0.61 -1.09 8.91
C LEU A 55 -0.43 -2.62 8.91
N ALA A 56 0.22 -3.18 7.89
CA ALA A 56 0.55 -4.61 7.84
C ALA A 56 1.46 -5.04 8.99
N ASN A 57 2.47 -4.23 9.34
CA ASN A 57 3.40 -4.54 10.42
C ASN A 57 2.69 -4.67 11.78
N ILE A 58 1.82 -3.72 12.13
CA ILE A 58 1.11 -3.70 13.42
C ILE A 58 -0.04 -4.71 13.49
N THR A 59 -0.49 -5.23 12.35
CA THR A 59 -1.46 -6.33 12.27
C THR A 59 -0.80 -7.70 12.13
N GLY A 60 0.54 -7.77 12.12
CA GLY A 60 1.28 -9.03 12.03
C GLY A 60 1.28 -9.67 10.65
N ILE A 61 0.98 -8.92 9.59
CA ILE A 61 0.94 -9.40 8.22
C ILE A 61 2.29 -9.17 7.53
N ASP A 62 2.89 -10.24 7.01
CA ASP A 62 3.98 -10.15 6.05
C ASP A 62 3.41 -9.76 4.68
N LEU A 63 3.46 -8.46 4.40
CA LEU A 63 2.89 -7.87 3.18
C LEU A 63 3.56 -8.39 1.90
N GLU A 64 4.88 -8.59 1.92
CA GLU A 64 5.63 -9.07 0.76
C GLU A 64 5.26 -10.53 0.45
N SER A 65 5.24 -11.38 1.48
CA SER A 65 4.80 -12.78 1.35
C SER A 65 3.34 -12.85 0.87
N ALA A 66 2.45 -12.03 1.42
CA ALA A 66 1.04 -12.00 1.03
C ALA A 66 0.86 -11.59 -0.44
N ALA A 67 1.58 -10.54 -0.88
CA ALA A 67 1.52 -10.04 -2.25
C ALA A 67 2.08 -11.07 -3.26
N THR A 68 3.26 -11.62 -3.00
CA THR A 68 3.94 -12.57 -3.90
C THR A 68 3.20 -13.91 -4.01
N LYS A 69 2.60 -14.41 -2.91
CA LYS A 69 1.74 -15.61 -2.94
C LYS A 69 0.51 -15.42 -3.83
N LYS A 70 -0.09 -14.22 -3.79
CA LYS A 70 -1.29 -13.92 -4.59
C LYS A 70 -0.98 -13.57 -6.04
N TYR A 71 0.11 -12.85 -6.28
CA TYR A 71 0.53 -12.32 -7.58
C TYR A 71 1.92 -12.83 -7.95
N ASN A 72 2.04 -14.13 -8.18
CA ASN A 72 3.30 -14.83 -8.49
C ASN A 72 3.70 -14.75 -9.98
N GLY A 73 3.47 -13.60 -10.63
CA GLY A 73 3.75 -13.41 -12.05
C GLY A 73 2.65 -13.89 -13.01
N LYS A 74 1.51 -14.36 -12.48
CA LYS A 74 0.30 -14.68 -13.25
C LYS A 74 -0.92 -14.06 -12.59
N CYS A 75 -1.93 -13.68 -13.38
CA CYS A 75 -3.20 -13.23 -12.81
C CYS A 75 -3.81 -14.35 -11.94
N PRO A 76 -4.21 -14.09 -10.67
CA PRO A 76 -4.77 -15.13 -9.81
C PRO A 76 -6.09 -15.70 -10.32
N LYS A 77 -6.80 -14.98 -11.19
CA LYS A 77 -8.08 -15.37 -11.79
C LYS A 77 -7.89 -16.16 -13.08
N CYS A 78 -7.34 -15.55 -14.14
CA CYS A 78 -7.21 -16.18 -15.46
C CYS A 78 -5.89 -16.94 -15.68
N LYS A 79 -4.94 -16.85 -14.74
CA LYS A 79 -3.61 -17.51 -14.79
C LYS A 79 -2.71 -17.09 -15.96
N GLN A 80 -3.07 -16.05 -16.71
CA GLN A 80 -2.27 -15.52 -17.82
C GLN A 80 -1.37 -14.35 -17.39
N ALA A 81 -0.33 -14.11 -18.20
CA ALA A 81 0.57 -12.95 -18.13
C ALA A 81 0.95 -12.52 -19.56
N PRO A 82 0.42 -11.39 -20.10
CA PRO A 82 -0.44 -10.41 -19.43
C PRO A 82 -1.84 -10.95 -19.07
N CYS A 83 -2.50 -10.31 -18.10
CA CYS A 83 -3.86 -10.64 -17.69
C CYS A 83 -4.85 -10.43 -18.86
N GLN A 84 -5.84 -11.33 -19.00
CA GLN A 84 -6.91 -11.28 -20.02
C GLN A 84 -8.34 -11.21 -19.39
N CYS A 85 -8.47 -10.67 -18.18
CA CYS A 85 -9.77 -10.47 -17.56
C CYS A 85 -10.49 -9.25 -18.17
N ASN A 86 -11.80 -9.36 -18.40
CA ASN A 86 -12.62 -8.32 -19.07
C ASN A 86 -13.57 -7.57 -18.11
N PHE A 87 -13.28 -7.55 -16.82
CA PHE A 87 -14.14 -7.01 -15.76
C PHE A 87 -13.36 -6.08 -14.83
#